data_AF-A0A438IEF9-F1
#
_entry.id   AF-A0A438IEF9-F1
#
_cell.length_a   1.000
_cell.length_b   1.000
_cell.length_c   1.000
_cell.angle_alpha   90.00
_cell.angle_beta   90.00
_cell.angle_gamma   90.00
#
_symmetry.space_group_name_H-M   'P 1'
#
loop_
_entity.id
_entity.type
_entity.pdbx_description
1 polymer ?
#
loop_
_entity_poly.entity_id
_entity_poly.type
_entity_poly.pdbx_seq_one_letter_code
_entity_poly.pdbx_strand_id
1 'polypeptide(L)'
;MASSEMVHVLEHCRIAPPPGSVDGKSLSLTFFDLPWLHFPLMKLFFFYEFSHPKTYFVETIIPRLKHSLSLTLKHFFPLSGNLIFPLDCSIPEIRYKDGDSVSLTFVEGSFDFDHLSGNHQRNDIDFHPLAVQMSPASTTFGPLIVPLLAIQDCGQGSNWAPLNLLELFGKVKFEGCQSQLSTNNVRATFLLRRAEVQRLKKWVIPQIPKQSHVSAFTVICAYVWSCMIKARSRSGEDVGENELEHFAFTADCRTLLDPPIPAAYFGNCLMGGLATTKSTRLIQEDGFIVAAKSIREAIHERVRNKGGVLKGVQQWVSDLKSLNRMRMAAVVGSPRFQVIMWILGSVDLRNMKSYHEIDTLHLMVAKIMRKI
;
A
#
# COMPACT_ATOMS: atom_id res chain seq x y z
N MET A 1 23.87 12.92 21.16
CA MET A 1 22.71 13.84 21.05
C MET A 1 22.67 14.38 19.64
N ALA A 2 21.59 14.17 18.89
CA ALA A 2 21.21 14.83 17.63
C ALA A 2 19.88 14.21 17.14
N SER A 3 19.21 14.82 16.16
CA SER A 3 17.96 14.35 15.50
C SER A 3 16.62 14.64 16.21
N SER A 4 16.38 15.91 16.57
CA SER A 4 15.02 16.43 16.82
C SER A 4 14.57 17.50 15.81
N GLU A 5 15.46 17.94 14.92
CA GLU A 5 15.24 19.08 14.00
C GLU A 5 15.75 18.73 12.60
N MET A 6 14.96 17.93 11.86
CA MET A 6 15.11 17.78 10.39
C MET A 6 13.93 18.41 9.63
N VAL A 7 12.88 18.83 10.35
CA VAL A 7 11.59 19.25 9.83
C VAL A 7 11.10 20.47 10.60
N HIS A 8 10.80 21.55 9.89
CA HIS A 8 10.15 22.76 10.38
C HIS A 8 8.70 22.79 9.84
N VAL A 9 7.70 22.83 10.72
CA VAL A 9 6.30 22.95 10.29
C VAL A 9 6.04 24.38 9.79
N LEU A 10 5.66 24.52 8.51
CA LEU A 10 5.23 25.81 7.95
C LEU A 10 3.80 26.13 8.34
N GLU A 11 2.90 25.14 8.26
CA GLU A 11 1.49 25.31 8.62
C GLU A 11 0.85 23.96 8.95
N HIS A 12 -0.09 23.93 9.90
CA HIS A 12 -0.92 22.78 10.19
C HIS A 12 -2.40 23.16 10.02
N CYS A 13 -3.13 22.37 9.22
CA CYS A 13 -4.48 22.70 8.76
C CYS A 13 -5.44 21.53 8.97
N ARG A 14 -6.72 21.86 9.16
CA ARG A 14 -7.84 20.90 9.11
C ARG A 14 -8.73 21.27 7.93
N ILE A 15 -8.85 20.37 6.95
CA ILE A 15 -9.59 20.62 5.70
C ILE A 15 -10.82 19.72 5.64
N ALA A 16 -11.99 20.36 5.73
CA ALA A 16 -13.30 19.72 5.59
C ALA A 16 -13.81 19.82 4.13
N PRO A 17 -14.86 19.07 3.74
CA PRO A 17 -15.69 19.41 2.58
C PRO A 17 -16.20 20.86 2.66
N PRO A 18 -16.62 21.48 1.54
CA PRO A 18 -17.21 22.82 1.54
C PRO A 18 -18.45 22.88 2.44
N PRO A 19 -18.67 23.98 3.20
CA PRO A 19 -19.82 24.12 4.08
C PRO A 19 -21.15 23.82 3.38
N GLY A 20 -22.00 23.03 4.03
CA GLY A 20 -23.33 22.64 3.50
C GLY A 20 -23.31 21.79 2.22
N SER A 21 -22.17 21.19 1.85
CA SER A 21 -22.05 20.40 0.62
C SER A 21 -22.12 18.88 0.79
N VAL A 22 -22.08 18.39 2.03
CA VAL A 22 -22.19 16.98 2.42
C VAL A 22 -22.89 16.88 3.78
N ASP A 23 -23.97 16.10 3.86
CA ASP A 23 -24.65 15.79 5.12
C ASP A 23 -23.90 14.72 5.95
N GLY A 24 -24.12 14.70 7.26
CA GLY A 24 -23.58 13.67 8.15
C GLY A 24 -24.05 12.26 7.73
N LYS A 25 -23.11 11.33 7.52
CA LYS A 25 -23.39 10.04 6.89
C LYS A 25 -22.41 8.94 7.34
N SER A 26 -22.97 7.77 7.61
CA SER A 26 -22.23 6.53 7.88
C SER A 26 -22.19 5.59 6.67
N LEU A 27 -21.13 4.78 6.60
CA LEU A 27 -20.94 3.65 5.70
C LEU A 27 -20.46 2.46 6.55
N SER A 28 -21.31 1.44 6.72
CA SER A 28 -20.95 0.19 7.39
C SER A 28 -19.84 -0.54 6.62
N LEU A 29 -18.84 -1.08 7.33
CA LEU A 29 -17.79 -1.86 6.67
C LEU A 29 -18.32 -3.19 6.12
N THR A 30 -17.86 -3.57 4.92
CA THR A 30 -18.18 -4.87 4.33
C THR A 30 -17.17 -5.93 4.75
N PHE A 31 -17.46 -7.21 4.48
CA PHE A 31 -16.50 -8.30 4.69
C PHE A 31 -15.21 -8.15 3.85
N PHE A 32 -15.19 -7.31 2.81
CA PHE A 32 -13.96 -6.96 2.09
C PHE A 32 -13.12 -5.91 2.83
N ASP A 33 -13.71 -5.13 3.73
CA ASP A 33 -13.05 -4.06 4.47
C ASP A 33 -12.50 -4.55 5.82
N LEU A 34 -13.23 -5.41 6.53
CA LEU A 34 -12.85 -5.95 7.84
C LEU A 34 -11.44 -6.58 7.91
N PRO A 35 -10.95 -7.32 6.88
CA PRO A 35 -9.57 -7.83 6.86
C PRO A 35 -8.50 -6.75 7.08
N TRP A 36 -8.72 -5.53 6.58
CA TRP A 36 -7.76 -4.43 6.57
C TRP A 36 -7.64 -3.70 7.91
N LEU A 37 -8.51 -4.02 8.86
CA LEU A 37 -8.41 -3.58 10.27
C LEU A 37 -7.25 -4.27 11.01
N HIS A 38 -6.68 -5.34 10.45
CA HIS A 38 -5.53 -6.06 11.00
C HIS A 38 -4.19 -5.72 10.34
N PHE A 39 -4.18 -4.93 9.26
CA PHE A 39 -2.97 -4.49 8.58
C PHE A 39 -2.54 -3.09 9.08
N PRO A 40 -1.26 -2.69 8.93
CA PRO A 40 -0.75 -1.38 9.34
C PRO A 40 -0.91 -0.30 8.24
N LEU A 41 -0.94 0.98 8.64
CA LEU A 41 -1.34 2.11 7.80
C LEU A 41 -0.45 2.23 6.55
N MET A 42 -1.09 2.30 5.39
CA MET A 42 -0.38 2.57 4.13
C MET A 42 0.18 3.99 4.07
N LYS A 43 1.47 4.14 4.39
CA LYS A 43 2.25 5.35 4.11
C LYS A 43 2.58 5.41 2.62
N LEU A 44 2.28 6.52 1.94
CA LEU A 44 2.48 6.66 0.49
C LEU A 44 3.14 8.01 0.17
N PHE A 45 4.34 7.96 -0.43
CA PHE A 45 5.18 9.14 -0.68
C PHE A 45 5.18 9.55 -2.16
N PHE A 46 5.08 10.85 -2.44
CA PHE A 46 5.12 11.40 -3.79
C PHE A 46 6.15 12.51 -3.92
N PHE A 47 7.39 12.15 -4.30
CA PHE A 47 8.45 13.10 -4.66
C PHE A 47 8.17 13.78 -6.01
N TYR A 48 8.38 15.09 -6.10
CA TYR A 48 8.24 15.86 -7.34
C TYR A 48 9.32 16.96 -7.39
N GLU A 49 9.93 17.17 -8.55
CA GLU A 49 10.83 18.31 -8.83
C GLU A 49 10.02 19.62 -8.97
N PHE A 50 10.62 20.75 -8.59
CA PHE A 50 9.98 22.08 -8.66
C PHE A 50 11.04 23.16 -8.84
N SER A 51 10.68 24.24 -9.55
CA SER A 51 11.63 25.28 -9.97
C SER A 51 11.13 26.70 -9.66
N HIS A 52 10.34 26.88 -8.60
CA HIS A 52 9.81 28.18 -8.18
C HIS A 52 10.12 28.46 -6.70
N PRO A 53 10.31 29.73 -6.29
CA PRO A 53 10.66 30.06 -4.90
C PRO A 53 9.62 29.61 -3.86
N LYS A 54 10.08 29.44 -2.62
CA LYS A 54 9.26 29.13 -1.44
C LYS A 54 8.07 30.09 -1.25
N THR A 55 8.23 31.38 -1.57
CA THR A 55 7.14 32.36 -1.53
C THR A 55 5.98 31.96 -2.44
N TYR A 56 6.26 31.57 -3.69
CA TYR A 56 5.24 31.08 -4.62
C TYR A 56 4.56 29.79 -4.12
N PHE A 57 5.29 28.89 -3.44
CA PHE A 57 4.67 27.74 -2.80
C PHE A 57 3.69 28.16 -1.68
N VAL A 58 4.12 29.02 -0.76
CA VAL A 58 3.30 29.46 0.39
C VAL A 58 2.11 30.33 -0.05
N GLU A 59 2.30 31.25 -0.98
CA GLU A 59 1.27 32.22 -1.39
C GLU A 59 0.31 31.67 -2.44
N THR A 60 0.77 30.76 -3.33
CA THR A 60 -0.04 30.26 -4.46
C THR A 60 -0.35 28.77 -4.37
N ILE A 61 0.61 27.91 -4.02
CA ILE A 61 0.38 26.45 -4.03
C ILE A 61 -0.42 26.00 -2.81
N ILE A 62 -0.02 26.41 -1.59
CA ILE A 62 -0.69 26.05 -0.34
C ILE A 62 -2.21 26.36 -0.38
N PRO A 63 -2.68 27.57 -0.75
CA PRO A 63 -4.12 27.86 -0.84
C PRO A 63 -4.85 27.02 -1.90
N ARG A 64 -4.21 26.77 -3.06
CA ARG A 64 -4.80 25.96 -4.14
C ARG A 64 -4.91 24.49 -3.76
N LEU A 65 -3.95 23.95 -2.99
CA LEU A 65 -4.02 22.60 -2.43
C LEU A 65 -5.15 22.47 -1.41
N LYS A 66 -5.28 23.41 -0.46
CA LYS A 66 -6.40 23.43 0.51
C LYS A 66 -7.77 23.48 -0.18
N HIS A 67 -7.93 24.37 -1.15
CA HIS A 67 -9.19 24.55 -1.87
C HIS A 67 -9.55 23.33 -2.72
N SER A 68 -8.59 22.78 -3.49
CA SER A 68 -8.83 21.58 -4.30
C SER A 68 -9.01 20.31 -3.45
N LEU A 69 -8.36 20.21 -2.29
CA LEU A 69 -8.63 19.14 -1.31
C LEU A 69 -10.08 19.23 -0.83
N SER A 70 -10.52 20.39 -0.34
CA SER A 70 -11.90 20.60 0.12
C SER A 70 -12.91 20.23 -0.97
N LEU A 71 -12.78 20.79 -2.18
CA LEU A 71 -13.64 20.44 -3.32
C LEU A 71 -13.66 18.94 -3.63
N THR A 72 -12.53 18.23 -3.46
CA THR A 72 -12.48 16.78 -3.69
C THR A 72 -13.14 16.00 -2.54
N LEU A 73 -13.02 16.46 -1.29
CA LEU A 73 -13.69 15.87 -0.13
C LEU A 73 -15.21 15.98 -0.18
N LYS A 74 -15.78 16.92 -0.97
CA LYS A 74 -17.22 16.87 -1.32
C LYS A 74 -17.63 15.54 -1.96
N HIS A 75 -16.80 15.01 -2.85
CA HIS A 75 -17.08 13.79 -3.62
C HIS A 75 -16.58 12.53 -2.90
N PHE A 76 -15.53 12.65 -2.09
CA PHE A 76 -14.91 11.56 -1.33
C PHE A 76 -14.98 11.79 0.19
N PHE A 77 -16.15 12.25 0.67
CA PHE A 77 -16.39 12.62 2.07
C PHE A 77 -15.97 11.60 3.16
N PRO A 78 -15.92 10.28 2.93
CA PRO A 78 -15.47 9.36 3.97
C PRO A 78 -13.95 9.43 4.22
N LEU A 79 -13.16 10.09 3.35
CA LEU A 79 -11.76 10.44 3.64
C LEU A 79 -11.62 11.45 4.78
N SER A 80 -12.56 12.40 4.88
CA SER A 80 -12.62 13.40 5.97
C SER A 80 -13.25 12.83 7.24
N GLY A 81 -14.04 11.76 7.13
CA GLY A 81 -14.64 11.08 8.27
C GLY A 81 -13.67 10.20 9.06
N ASN A 82 -14.23 9.51 10.04
CA ASN A 82 -13.51 8.67 10.99
C ASN A 82 -14.02 7.23 10.94
N LEU A 83 -13.14 6.27 11.16
CA LEU A 83 -13.52 4.90 11.49
C LEU A 83 -13.93 4.84 12.97
N ILE A 84 -15.15 4.36 13.22
CA ILE A 84 -15.75 4.22 14.54
C ILE A 84 -15.79 2.74 14.90
N PHE A 85 -15.23 2.38 16.06
CA PHE A 85 -15.42 1.06 16.68
C PHE A 85 -16.44 1.17 17.82
N PRO A 86 -17.64 0.58 17.67
CA PRO A 86 -18.67 0.59 18.70
C PRO A 86 -18.27 -0.12 20.01
N LEU A 87 -18.85 0.33 21.13
CA LEU A 87 -18.62 -0.25 22.47
C LEU A 87 -19.31 -1.61 22.69
N ASP A 88 -20.33 -1.93 21.88
CA ASP A 88 -21.08 -3.18 21.90
C ASP A 88 -20.45 -4.29 21.03
N CYS A 89 -19.23 -4.06 20.53
CA CYS A 89 -18.51 -4.92 19.59
C CYS A 89 -19.26 -5.18 18.26
N SER A 90 -20.24 -4.33 17.90
CA SER A 90 -20.87 -4.37 16.59
C SER A 90 -19.91 -3.97 15.46
N ILE A 91 -20.30 -4.23 14.21
CA ILE A 91 -19.44 -4.05 13.02
C ILE A 91 -19.00 -2.58 12.92
N PRO A 92 -17.69 -2.28 12.84
CA PRO A 92 -17.21 -0.90 12.69
C PRO A 92 -17.76 -0.22 11.44
N GLU A 93 -17.85 1.11 11.49
CA GLU A 93 -18.33 1.92 10.37
C GLU A 93 -17.46 3.14 10.11
N ILE A 94 -17.40 3.58 8.87
CA ILE A 94 -16.85 4.88 8.50
C ILE A 94 -17.96 5.91 8.68
N ARG A 95 -17.74 6.92 9.52
CA ARG A 95 -18.72 7.97 9.83
C ARG A 95 -18.13 9.34 9.53
N TYR A 96 -18.85 10.13 8.75
CA TYR A 96 -18.61 11.56 8.59
C TYR A 96 -19.71 12.35 9.31
N LYS A 97 -19.32 13.38 10.05
CA LYS A 97 -20.21 14.41 10.61
C LYS A 97 -19.81 15.78 10.06
N ASP A 98 -20.71 16.75 10.12
CA ASP A 98 -20.31 18.14 9.86
C ASP A 98 -19.21 18.57 10.84
N GLY A 99 -18.22 19.30 10.34
CA GLY A 99 -16.97 19.62 11.05
C GLY A 99 -15.88 18.52 11.04
N ASP A 100 -16.15 17.31 10.55
CA ASP A 100 -15.09 16.31 10.31
C ASP A 100 -14.17 16.75 9.15
N SER A 101 -12.87 16.42 9.25
CA SER A 101 -11.83 17.09 8.46
C SER A 101 -10.56 16.25 8.32
N VAL A 102 -9.94 16.28 7.15
CA VAL A 102 -8.59 15.74 6.92
C VAL A 102 -7.54 16.63 7.58
N SER A 103 -6.58 16.02 8.27
CA SER A 103 -5.37 16.67 8.75
C SER A 103 -4.40 16.90 7.58
N LEU A 104 -3.97 18.14 7.36
CA LEU A 104 -3.03 18.53 6.31
C LEU A 104 -1.92 19.39 6.91
N THR A 105 -0.68 18.89 6.91
CA THR A 105 0.48 19.63 7.43
C THR A 105 1.47 19.94 6.32
N PHE A 106 1.87 21.21 6.22
CA PHE A 106 2.92 21.68 5.33
C PHE A 106 4.23 21.80 6.12
N VAL A 107 5.29 21.13 5.67
CA VAL A 107 6.57 21.09 6.38
C VAL A 107 7.76 21.31 5.45
N GLU A 108 8.78 21.99 5.94
CA GLU A 108 10.06 22.21 5.27
C GLU A 108 11.12 21.33 5.93
N GLY A 109 11.98 20.68 5.15
CA GLY A 109 13.05 19.88 5.73
C GLY A 109 14.34 19.90 4.92
N SER A 110 15.46 19.78 5.63
CA SER A 110 16.82 19.74 5.05
C SER A 110 17.18 18.33 4.57
N PHE A 111 16.30 17.72 3.76
CA PHE A 111 16.51 16.39 3.20
C PHE A 111 17.29 16.44 1.89
N ASP A 112 18.05 15.40 1.58
CA ASP A 112 18.57 15.19 0.23
C ASP A 112 17.44 14.60 -0.65
N PHE A 113 16.86 15.44 -1.52
CA PHE A 113 15.81 15.04 -2.44
C PHE A 113 16.28 14.01 -3.48
N ASP A 114 17.52 14.09 -3.96
CA ASP A 114 18.04 13.19 -4.99
C ASP A 114 18.33 11.81 -4.40
N HIS A 115 18.89 11.75 -3.19
CA HIS A 115 18.99 10.52 -2.40
C HIS A 115 17.61 9.93 -2.13
N LEU A 116 16.64 10.69 -1.61
CA LEU A 116 15.33 10.15 -1.24
C LEU A 116 14.47 9.73 -2.43
N SER A 117 14.52 10.47 -3.55
CA SER A 117 13.77 10.15 -4.78
C SER A 117 14.45 9.08 -5.65
N GLY A 118 15.76 8.88 -5.51
CA GLY A 118 16.59 7.99 -6.31
C GLY A 118 16.16 6.51 -6.32
N ASN A 119 16.70 5.73 -7.26
CA ASN A 119 16.38 4.30 -7.40
C ASN A 119 17.31 3.36 -6.62
N HIS A 120 18.43 3.88 -6.10
CA HIS A 120 19.39 3.10 -5.32
C HIS A 120 18.84 2.68 -3.95
N GLN A 121 19.65 1.89 -3.24
CA GLN A 121 19.48 1.59 -1.83
C GLN A 121 19.54 2.88 -1.01
N ARG A 122 18.59 3.07 -0.10
CA ARG A 122 18.47 4.16 0.90
C ARG A 122 18.06 3.52 2.22
N ASN A 123 18.25 4.17 3.37
CA ASN A 123 17.75 3.58 4.61
C ASN A 123 16.26 3.91 4.76
N ASP A 124 15.46 3.03 5.36
CA ASP A 124 14.02 3.29 5.53
C ASP A 124 13.77 4.39 6.58
N ILE A 125 14.70 4.52 7.54
CA ILE A 125 14.72 5.59 8.55
C ILE A 125 14.77 7.00 7.93
N ASP A 126 15.39 7.14 6.77
CA ASP A 126 15.48 8.42 6.03
C ASP A 126 14.08 8.94 5.63
N PHE A 127 13.09 8.05 5.54
CA PHE A 127 11.69 8.36 5.20
C PHE A 127 10.79 8.59 6.43
N HIS A 128 11.27 8.30 7.65
CA HIS A 128 10.45 8.44 8.86
C HIS A 128 9.98 9.89 9.10
N PRO A 129 10.82 10.94 8.95
CA PRO A 129 10.38 12.33 9.15
C PRO A 129 9.36 12.83 8.11
N LEU A 130 9.32 12.19 6.93
CA LEU A 130 8.33 12.47 5.88
C LEU A 130 6.97 11.80 6.15
N ALA A 131 6.89 10.86 7.09
CA ALA A 131 5.69 10.09 7.35
C ALA A 131 4.71 10.88 8.23
N VAL A 132 3.49 11.09 7.73
CA VAL A 132 2.43 11.78 8.47
C VAL A 132 2.17 11.09 9.80
N GLN A 133 2.25 11.86 10.90
CA GLN A 133 1.69 11.42 12.17
C GLN A 133 0.18 11.66 12.14
N MET A 134 -0.60 10.57 12.07
CA MET A 134 -2.05 10.63 12.27
C MET A 134 -2.33 11.14 13.69
N SER A 135 -3.40 11.92 13.86
CA SER A 135 -3.87 12.29 15.20
C SER A 135 -4.13 11.04 16.05
N PRO A 136 -3.75 11.02 17.35
CA PRO A 136 -3.99 9.88 18.22
C PRO A 136 -5.47 9.48 18.25
N ALA A 137 -5.74 8.18 18.29
CA ALA A 137 -7.10 7.68 18.37
C ALA A 137 -7.74 8.11 19.70
N SER A 138 -8.82 8.89 19.64
CA SER A 138 -9.40 9.55 20.82
C SER A 138 -10.36 8.60 21.55
N THR A 139 -10.04 8.28 22.79
CA THR A 139 -10.94 7.58 23.73
C THR A 139 -10.90 8.27 25.08
N THR A 140 -12.04 8.38 25.76
CA THR A 140 -12.08 8.74 27.19
C THR A 140 -13.27 8.03 27.85
N PHE A 141 -14.48 8.21 27.33
CA PHE A 141 -15.70 7.52 27.79
C PHE A 141 -16.67 7.23 26.62
N GLY A 142 -16.17 6.72 25.49
CA GLY A 142 -16.97 6.54 24.26
C GLY A 142 -16.34 5.55 23.28
N PRO A 143 -16.98 5.31 22.11
CA PRO A 143 -16.45 4.44 21.07
C PRO A 143 -15.09 4.96 20.57
N LEU A 144 -14.19 4.05 20.20
CA LEU A 144 -12.87 4.41 19.68
C LEU A 144 -13.01 5.04 18.29
N ILE A 145 -12.42 6.23 18.13
CA ILE A 145 -12.43 7.01 16.88
C ILE A 145 -11.02 7.03 16.29
N VAL A 146 -10.89 6.61 15.03
CA VAL A 146 -9.62 6.60 14.28
C VAL A 146 -9.79 7.42 12.99
N PRO A 147 -9.00 8.49 12.76
CA PRO A 147 -9.03 9.23 11.50
C PRO A 147 -8.66 8.33 10.30
N LEU A 148 -9.26 8.58 9.13
CA LEU A 148 -9.03 7.75 7.94
C LEU A 148 -7.95 8.27 6.99
N LEU A 149 -7.62 9.56 7.07
CA LEU A 149 -6.59 10.19 6.26
C LEU A 149 -5.90 11.33 7.02
N ALA A 150 -4.57 11.41 6.88
CA ALA A 150 -3.80 12.62 7.08
C ALA A 150 -2.81 12.77 5.92
N ILE A 151 -2.44 14.01 5.60
CA ILE A 151 -1.56 14.38 4.49
C ILE A 151 -0.43 15.24 5.04
N GLN A 152 0.79 14.95 4.61
CA GLN A 152 1.95 15.82 4.81
C GLN A 152 2.50 16.20 3.43
N ASP A 153 2.60 17.49 3.18
CA ASP A 153 3.32 18.02 2.03
C ASP A 153 4.68 18.52 2.52
N CYS A 154 5.76 18.09 1.87
CA CYS A 154 7.13 18.31 2.33
C CYS A 154 8.03 18.72 1.18
N GLY A 155 8.71 19.86 1.33
CA GLY A 155 9.70 20.36 0.39
C GLY A 155 11.04 20.71 1.02
N GLN A 156 12.00 21.03 0.17
CA GLN A 156 13.39 21.29 0.52
C GLN A 156 13.79 22.68 -0.01
N GLY A 157 13.85 23.68 0.87
CA GLY A 157 14.36 25.02 0.54
C GLY A 157 13.57 25.71 -0.59
N SER A 158 14.08 25.68 -1.81
CA SER A 158 13.44 26.23 -3.01
C SER A 158 12.57 25.22 -3.80
N ASN A 159 12.52 23.94 -3.40
CA ASN A 159 11.98 22.87 -4.23
C ASN A 159 10.73 22.24 -3.56
N TRP A 160 9.54 22.51 -4.11
CA TRP A 160 8.20 22.31 -3.51
C TRP A 160 7.06 22.05 -4.55
N ALA A 161 6.97 20.86 -5.17
CA ALA A 161 5.99 20.68 -6.25
C ALA A 161 4.55 20.31 -5.82
N PRO A 162 3.52 20.79 -6.54
CA PRO A 162 2.13 20.61 -6.16
C PRO A 162 1.61 19.17 -6.32
N LEU A 163 1.02 18.63 -5.26
CA LEU A 163 0.20 17.41 -5.29
C LEU A 163 -1.08 17.62 -6.14
N ASN A 164 -1.21 16.91 -7.27
CA ASN A 164 -2.49 16.82 -7.98
C ASN A 164 -3.43 15.82 -7.28
N LEU A 165 -4.17 16.32 -6.30
CA LEU A 165 -5.04 15.54 -5.42
C LEU A 165 -6.16 14.77 -6.15
N LEU A 166 -6.63 15.25 -7.30
CA LEU A 166 -7.64 14.54 -8.11
C LEU A 166 -7.10 13.25 -8.73
N GLU A 167 -5.81 13.21 -9.09
CA GLU A 167 -5.15 11.95 -9.48
C GLU A 167 -4.85 11.05 -8.28
N LEU A 168 -4.75 11.61 -7.07
CA LEU A 168 -4.42 10.89 -5.83
C LEU A 168 -5.60 10.03 -5.36
N PHE A 169 -6.75 10.65 -5.11
CA PHE A 169 -7.86 10.01 -4.38
C PHE A 169 -8.60 8.94 -5.19
N GLY A 170 -8.54 8.96 -6.52
CA GLY A 170 -9.00 7.85 -7.36
C GLY A 170 -8.15 6.57 -7.27
N LYS A 171 -7.07 6.57 -6.47
CA LYS A 171 -6.05 5.50 -6.42
C LYS A 171 -5.69 5.05 -4.98
N VAL A 172 -6.22 5.69 -3.93
CA VAL A 172 -5.99 5.33 -2.52
C VAL A 172 -6.97 4.22 -2.08
N LYS A 173 -6.51 3.31 -1.19
CA LYS A 173 -7.35 2.35 -0.46
C LYS A 173 -7.08 2.46 1.04
N PHE A 174 -8.05 2.05 1.86
CA PHE A 174 -8.08 2.26 3.31
C PHE A 174 -7.70 0.99 4.07
N GLU A 175 -6.62 1.05 4.85
CA GLU A 175 -6.04 -0.05 5.64
C GLU A 175 -5.46 0.57 6.94
N GLY A 176 -5.68 -0.04 8.12
CA GLY A 176 -5.69 0.65 9.43
C GLY A 176 -4.38 0.69 10.26
N CYS A 177 -4.45 1.11 11.53
CA CYS A 177 -3.44 1.03 12.63
C CYS A 177 -1.94 1.45 12.42
N GLN A 178 -1.36 2.19 13.36
CA GLN A 178 0.07 2.56 13.34
C GLN A 178 1.00 1.43 13.83
N SER A 179 2.19 1.31 13.23
CA SER A 179 3.29 0.48 13.75
C SER A 179 4.51 1.32 14.14
N GLN A 180 5.28 0.85 15.13
CA GLN A 180 6.68 1.26 15.32
C GLN A 180 7.54 0.85 14.10
N LEU A 181 8.80 1.29 14.06
CA LEU A 181 9.64 1.26 12.86
C LEU A 181 11.07 0.81 13.18
N SER A 182 11.49 -0.32 12.60
CA SER A 182 12.88 -0.82 12.70
C SER A 182 13.87 0.06 11.93
N THR A 183 15.02 0.33 12.54
CA THR A 183 16.01 1.33 12.09
C THR A 183 16.97 0.85 11.00
N ASN A 184 17.11 -0.48 10.81
CA ASN A 184 18.18 -1.06 9.99
C ASN A 184 17.72 -1.54 8.59
N ASN A 185 16.49 -1.23 8.20
CA ASN A 185 15.94 -1.61 6.90
C ASN A 185 16.40 -0.67 5.79
N VAL A 186 16.45 -1.18 4.55
CA VAL A 186 16.85 -0.41 3.36
C VAL A 186 15.87 -0.59 2.19
N ARG A 187 15.68 0.48 1.41
CA ARG A 187 14.69 0.64 0.35
C ARG A 187 15.36 0.92 -0.99
N ALA A 188 15.07 0.08 -1.99
CA ALA A 188 15.60 0.19 -3.35
C ALA A 188 14.47 0.33 -4.39
N THR A 189 14.79 0.50 -5.67
CA THR A 189 13.81 0.42 -6.74
C THR A 189 14.38 -0.20 -8.02
N PHE A 190 13.69 -1.23 -8.51
CA PHE A 190 14.09 -1.99 -9.69
C PHE A 190 13.10 -1.74 -10.83
N LEU A 191 13.57 -1.10 -11.91
CA LEU A 191 12.77 -0.82 -13.11
C LEU A 191 12.85 -1.99 -14.09
N LEU A 192 11.76 -2.76 -14.23
CA LEU A 192 11.60 -3.73 -15.31
C LEU A 192 10.93 -3.06 -16.53
N ARG A 193 11.70 -2.84 -17.58
CA ARG A 193 11.26 -2.21 -18.83
C ARG A 193 10.41 -3.16 -19.66
N ARG A 194 9.56 -2.61 -20.55
CA ARG A 194 8.67 -3.38 -21.44
C ARG A 194 9.41 -4.49 -22.20
N ALA A 195 10.62 -4.24 -22.68
CA ALA A 195 11.44 -5.21 -23.41
C ALA A 195 11.86 -6.43 -22.53
N GLU A 196 12.27 -6.19 -21.29
CA GLU A 196 12.62 -7.25 -20.33
C GLU A 196 11.40 -8.09 -19.96
N VAL A 197 10.25 -7.44 -19.70
CA VAL A 197 8.99 -8.14 -19.42
C VAL A 197 8.58 -9.04 -20.60
N GLN A 198 8.78 -8.62 -21.85
CA GLN A 198 8.53 -9.49 -23.01
C GLN A 198 9.56 -10.63 -23.15
N ARG A 199 10.83 -10.43 -22.77
CA ARG A 199 11.82 -11.52 -22.69
C ARG A 199 11.40 -12.57 -21.65
N LEU A 200 11.03 -12.14 -20.44
CA LEU A 200 10.54 -13.02 -19.38
C LEU A 200 9.30 -13.82 -19.82
N LYS A 201 8.35 -13.19 -20.52
CA LYS A 201 7.21 -13.90 -21.13
C LYS A 201 7.65 -14.97 -22.15
N LYS A 202 8.61 -14.65 -23.03
CA LYS A 202 9.13 -15.62 -24.02
C LYS A 202 9.77 -16.85 -23.39
N TRP A 203 10.31 -16.77 -22.18
CA TRP A 203 10.82 -17.93 -21.43
C TRP A 203 9.71 -18.77 -20.78
N VAL A 204 8.64 -18.15 -20.30
CA VAL A 204 7.52 -18.86 -19.64
C VAL A 204 6.54 -19.50 -20.64
N ILE A 205 6.25 -18.85 -21.76
CA ILE A 205 5.21 -19.30 -22.73
C ILE A 205 5.46 -20.71 -23.32
N PRO A 206 6.69 -21.15 -23.64
CA PRO A 206 6.94 -22.52 -24.10
C PRO A 206 6.76 -23.59 -23.00
N GLN A 207 6.89 -23.19 -21.73
CA GLN A 207 6.96 -24.10 -20.57
C GLN A 207 5.58 -24.47 -20.00
N ILE A 208 4.50 -24.12 -20.70
CA ILE A 208 3.13 -24.14 -20.18
C ILE A 208 2.12 -24.63 -21.23
N PRO A 209 0.91 -25.09 -20.83
CA PRO A 209 -0.08 -25.58 -21.79
C PRO A 209 -0.45 -24.52 -22.83
N LYS A 210 -0.42 -24.91 -24.12
CA LYS A 210 -0.89 -24.06 -25.23
C LYS A 210 -2.30 -23.56 -24.93
N GLN A 211 -2.61 -22.33 -25.35
CA GLN A 211 -3.80 -21.53 -24.95
C GLN A 211 -3.74 -20.86 -23.55
N SER A 212 -2.72 -21.11 -22.72
CA SER A 212 -2.56 -20.40 -21.42
C SER A 212 -2.01 -18.98 -21.59
N HIS A 213 -2.76 -17.94 -21.19
CA HIS A 213 -2.26 -16.56 -21.17
C HIS A 213 -1.30 -16.31 -20.00
N VAL A 214 -0.16 -15.65 -20.28
CA VAL A 214 0.81 -15.18 -19.27
C VAL A 214 0.72 -13.66 -19.14
N SER A 215 0.29 -13.18 -17.97
CA SER A 215 0.21 -11.74 -17.70
C SER A 215 1.60 -11.11 -17.48
N ALA A 216 1.69 -9.77 -17.57
CA ALA A 216 2.92 -9.06 -17.20
C ALA A 216 3.18 -9.17 -15.68
N PHE A 217 2.13 -9.00 -14.89
CA PHE A 217 2.12 -9.18 -13.44
C PHE A 217 2.73 -10.53 -13.00
N THR A 218 2.28 -11.65 -13.61
CA THR A 218 2.77 -13.00 -13.30
C THR A 218 4.28 -13.12 -13.47
N VAL A 219 4.85 -12.61 -14.58
CA VAL A 219 6.30 -12.76 -14.82
C VAL A 219 7.14 -11.79 -13.98
N ILE A 220 6.64 -10.59 -13.67
CA ILE A 220 7.36 -9.66 -12.79
C ILE A 220 7.40 -10.20 -11.36
N CYS A 221 6.25 -10.64 -10.84
CA CYS A 221 6.16 -11.25 -9.51
C CYS A 221 7.01 -12.51 -9.39
N ALA A 222 6.95 -13.41 -10.39
CA ALA A 222 7.76 -14.63 -10.41
C ALA A 222 9.26 -14.37 -10.48
N TYR A 223 9.68 -13.36 -11.25
CA TYR A 223 11.08 -12.96 -11.36
C TYR A 223 11.59 -12.40 -10.03
N VAL A 224 10.88 -11.44 -9.45
CA VAL A 224 11.24 -10.83 -8.16
C VAL A 224 11.23 -11.87 -7.03
N TRP A 225 10.25 -12.77 -6.97
CA TRP A 225 10.21 -13.84 -5.98
C TRP A 225 11.41 -14.79 -6.11
N SER A 226 11.74 -15.30 -7.30
CA SER A 226 12.90 -16.17 -7.48
C SER A 226 14.21 -15.42 -7.17
N CYS A 227 14.34 -14.14 -7.53
CA CYS A 227 15.48 -13.31 -7.14
C CYS A 227 15.63 -13.18 -5.62
N MET A 228 14.53 -12.95 -4.89
CA MET A 228 14.54 -12.84 -3.42
C MET A 228 14.97 -14.14 -2.74
N ILE A 229 14.42 -15.29 -3.15
CA ILE A 229 14.79 -16.58 -2.54
C ILE A 229 16.25 -16.95 -2.89
N LYS A 230 16.71 -16.66 -4.11
CA LYS A 230 18.11 -16.86 -4.52
C LYS A 230 19.09 -15.92 -3.80
N ALA A 231 18.68 -14.68 -3.48
CA ALA A 231 19.49 -13.76 -2.69
C ALA A 231 19.64 -14.25 -1.24
N ARG A 232 18.53 -14.68 -0.62
CA ARG A 232 18.48 -15.23 0.74
C ARG A 232 19.32 -16.51 0.90
N SER A 233 19.22 -17.44 -0.05
CA SER A 233 20.06 -18.65 -0.05
C SER A 233 21.56 -18.31 -0.17
N ARG A 234 21.91 -17.21 -0.84
CA ARG A 234 23.30 -16.72 -0.94
C ARG A 234 23.81 -15.96 0.28
N SER A 235 22.94 -15.49 1.18
CA SER A 235 23.36 -14.89 2.46
C SER A 235 23.61 -15.93 3.56
N GLY A 236 23.61 -17.23 3.24
CA GLY A 236 23.91 -18.31 4.20
C GLY A 236 22.76 -18.64 5.16
N GLU A 237 21.53 -18.22 4.85
CA GLU A 237 20.34 -18.69 5.59
C GLU A 237 20.11 -20.16 5.25
N ASP A 238 20.15 -21.04 6.26
CA ASP A 238 19.83 -22.46 6.09
C ASP A 238 18.33 -22.64 5.76
N VAL A 239 18.03 -23.65 4.95
CA VAL A 239 16.69 -23.89 4.41
C VAL A 239 16.41 -25.39 4.38
N GLY A 240 15.58 -25.85 5.31
CA GLY A 240 15.15 -27.24 5.38
C GLY A 240 14.54 -27.73 4.06
N GLU A 241 14.78 -28.98 3.70
CA GLU A 241 14.43 -29.57 2.39
C GLU A 241 12.94 -29.45 2.02
N ASN A 242 12.08 -29.41 3.04
CA ASN A 242 10.62 -29.31 2.93
C ASN A 242 10.07 -27.90 3.20
N GLU A 243 10.92 -26.91 3.46
CA GLU A 243 10.50 -25.55 3.77
C GLU A 243 9.75 -24.92 2.60
N LEU A 244 8.60 -24.31 2.90
CA LEU A 244 7.71 -23.70 1.92
C LEU A 244 7.93 -22.20 1.85
N GLU A 245 8.00 -21.67 0.63
CA GLU A 245 7.93 -20.23 0.35
C GLU A 245 6.53 -19.88 -0.13
N HIS A 246 6.06 -18.69 0.24
CA HIS A 246 4.72 -18.20 -0.05
C HIS A 246 4.78 -16.85 -0.77
N PHE A 247 3.97 -16.68 -1.83
CA PHE A 247 3.78 -15.41 -2.51
C PHE A 247 2.29 -15.02 -2.50
N ALA A 248 1.95 -14.08 -1.64
CA ALA A 248 0.61 -13.50 -1.54
C ALA A 248 0.41 -12.38 -2.57
N PHE A 249 -0.81 -12.24 -3.08
CA PHE A 249 -1.20 -11.15 -3.95
C PHE A 249 -2.66 -10.77 -3.73
N THR A 250 -3.03 -9.58 -4.18
CA THR A 250 -4.44 -9.18 -4.28
C THR A 250 -4.86 -8.86 -5.71
N ALA A 251 -6.14 -9.08 -5.99
CA ALA A 251 -6.78 -8.77 -7.26
C ALA A 251 -8.07 -7.99 -7.01
N ASP A 252 -8.35 -6.98 -7.83
CA ASP A 252 -9.63 -6.27 -7.79
C ASP A 252 -10.71 -7.16 -8.41
N CYS A 253 -11.73 -7.51 -7.63
CA CYS A 253 -12.77 -8.47 -8.02
C CYS A 253 -14.11 -7.82 -8.38
N ARG A 254 -14.19 -6.49 -8.48
CA ARG A 254 -15.41 -5.76 -8.89
C ARG A 254 -16.07 -6.34 -10.14
N THR A 255 -15.27 -6.65 -11.18
CA THR A 255 -15.74 -7.20 -12.46
C THR A 255 -15.79 -8.74 -12.49
N LEU A 256 -15.66 -9.41 -11.35
CA LEU A 256 -15.70 -10.88 -11.20
C LEU A 256 -16.82 -11.34 -10.26
N LEU A 257 -17.61 -10.40 -9.76
CA LEU A 257 -18.84 -10.64 -9.00
C LEU A 257 -20.05 -10.64 -9.94
N ASP A 258 -21.13 -11.28 -9.49
CA ASP A 258 -22.40 -11.33 -10.19
C ASP A 258 -23.52 -10.85 -9.24
N PRO A 259 -24.16 -9.70 -9.50
CA PRO A 259 -23.84 -8.74 -10.55
C PRO A 259 -22.48 -8.03 -10.31
N PRO A 260 -21.82 -7.53 -11.37
CA PRO A 260 -20.55 -6.78 -11.23
C PRO A 260 -20.71 -5.51 -10.39
N ILE A 261 -19.76 -5.27 -9.48
CA ILE A 261 -19.74 -4.04 -8.66
C ILE A 261 -19.25 -2.86 -9.53
N PRO A 262 -19.91 -1.68 -9.48
CA PRO A 262 -19.51 -0.50 -10.24
C PRO A 262 -18.07 -0.06 -9.97
N ALA A 263 -17.40 0.48 -10.99
CA ALA A 263 -16.04 1.04 -10.85
C ALA A 263 -15.97 2.18 -9.81
N ALA A 264 -17.07 2.93 -9.64
CA ALA A 264 -17.21 4.02 -8.66
C ALA A 264 -17.59 3.55 -7.24
N TYR A 265 -17.68 2.23 -6.98
CA TYR A 265 -17.94 1.71 -5.64
C TYR A 265 -16.81 2.12 -4.68
N PHE A 266 -17.16 2.90 -3.65
CA PHE A 266 -16.28 3.31 -2.58
C PHE A 266 -16.18 2.21 -1.51
N GLY A 267 -14.96 1.75 -1.23
CA GLY A 267 -14.69 0.63 -0.32
C GLY A 267 -13.79 -0.42 -0.95
N ASN A 268 -13.36 -1.39 -0.13
CA ASN A 268 -12.55 -2.50 -0.60
C ASN A 268 -13.40 -3.53 -1.36
N CYS A 269 -12.79 -4.09 -2.40
CA CYS A 269 -13.35 -5.18 -3.21
C CYS A 269 -12.14 -5.95 -3.77
N LEU A 270 -11.47 -6.66 -2.86
CA LEU A 270 -10.19 -7.30 -3.10
C LEU A 270 -10.27 -8.80 -2.78
N MET A 271 -9.83 -9.59 -3.74
CA MET A 271 -9.56 -11.01 -3.61
C MET A 271 -8.10 -11.19 -3.22
N GLY A 272 -7.82 -11.87 -2.10
CA GLY A 272 -6.49 -12.44 -1.83
C GLY A 272 -6.24 -13.72 -2.63
N GLY A 273 -4.99 -13.99 -2.99
CA GLY A 273 -4.53 -15.25 -3.59
C GLY A 273 -3.11 -15.59 -3.16
N LEU A 274 -2.80 -16.88 -3.03
CA LEU A 274 -1.52 -17.39 -2.50
C LEU A 274 -0.91 -18.39 -3.48
N ALA A 275 0.34 -18.19 -3.85
CA ALA A 275 1.17 -19.22 -4.46
C ALA A 275 2.10 -19.82 -3.41
N THR A 276 2.20 -21.15 -3.35
CA THR A 276 3.04 -21.88 -2.39
C THR A 276 3.87 -22.91 -3.13
N THR A 277 5.16 -23.05 -2.79
CA THR A 277 6.05 -24.09 -3.32
C THR A 277 7.26 -24.29 -2.40
N LYS A 278 7.98 -25.41 -2.54
CA LYS A 278 9.22 -25.65 -1.77
C LYS A 278 10.31 -24.64 -2.14
N SER A 279 10.99 -24.09 -1.15
CA SER A 279 12.12 -23.17 -1.33
C SER A 279 13.24 -23.79 -2.18
N THR A 280 13.54 -25.07 -1.95
CA THR A 280 14.48 -25.89 -2.71
C THR A 280 14.22 -25.93 -4.23
N ARG A 281 13.00 -25.64 -4.69
CA ARG A 281 12.65 -25.51 -6.12
C ARG A 281 12.78 -24.08 -6.68
N LEU A 282 12.73 -23.06 -5.84
CA LEU A 282 12.86 -21.65 -6.27
C LEU A 282 14.33 -21.20 -6.37
N ILE A 283 15.22 -21.87 -5.63
CA ILE A 283 16.67 -21.64 -5.64
C ILE A 283 17.32 -22.15 -6.94
N GLN A 284 16.77 -23.19 -7.57
CA GLN A 284 17.26 -23.77 -8.83
C GLN A 284 17.25 -22.79 -10.00
N GLU A 285 18.02 -23.06 -11.05
CA GLU A 285 18.09 -22.20 -12.25
C GLU A 285 16.69 -21.91 -12.82
N ASP A 286 15.86 -22.95 -12.99
CA ASP A 286 14.49 -22.86 -13.50
C ASP A 286 13.47 -22.31 -12.47
N GLY A 287 13.88 -21.96 -11.25
CA GLY A 287 13.00 -21.50 -10.18
C GLY A 287 12.12 -20.28 -10.53
N PHE A 288 12.51 -19.48 -11.52
CA PHE A 288 11.66 -18.44 -12.12
C PHE A 288 10.45 -19.03 -12.86
N ILE A 289 10.64 -20.12 -13.62
CA ILE A 289 9.58 -20.86 -14.30
C ILE A 289 8.67 -21.56 -13.29
N VAL A 290 9.23 -22.11 -12.20
CA VAL A 290 8.45 -22.67 -11.08
C VAL A 290 7.56 -21.58 -10.46
N ALA A 291 8.13 -20.44 -10.07
CA ALA A 291 7.38 -19.30 -9.54
C ALA A 291 6.27 -18.82 -10.49
N ALA A 292 6.55 -18.75 -11.80
CA ALA A 292 5.59 -18.32 -12.81
C ALA A 292 4.43 -19.31 -13.01
N LYS A 293 4.69 -20.61 -12.85
CA LYS A 293 3.65 -21.66 -12.84
C LYS A 293 2.77 -21.53 -11.60
N SER A 294 3.36 -21.53 -10.40
CA SER A 294 2.63 -21.44 -9.13
C SER A 294 1.79 -20.16 -9.00
N ILE A 295 2.32 -18.99 -9.38
CA ILE A 295 1.55 -17.73 -9.36
C ILE A 295 0.39 -17.77 -10.36
N ARG A 296 0.59 -18.34 -11.56
CA ARG A 296 -0.50 -18.49 -12.53
C ARG A 296 -1.58 -19.48 -12.05
N GLU A 297 -1.18 -20.61 -11.47
CA GLU A 297 -2.10 -21.60 -10.91
C GLU A 297 -2.96 -20.99 -9.80
N ALA A 298 -2.35 -20.26 -8.85
CA ALA A 298 -3.07 -19.50 -7.83
C ALA A 298 -4.06 -18.48 -8.43
N ILE A 299 -3.65 -17.71 -9.45
CA ILE A 299 -4.56 -16.77 -10.15
C ILE A 299 -5.72 -17.54 -10.81
N HIS A 300 -5.44 -18.65 -11.49
CA HIS A 300 -6.44 -19.45 -12.21
C HIS A 300 -7.46 -20.08 -11.25
N GLU A 301 -7.00 -20.68 -10.16
CA GLU A 301 -7.87 -21.29 -9.14
C GLU A 301 -8.82 -20.25 -8.51
N ARG A 302 -8.31 -19.05 -8.22
CA ARG A 302 -9.10 -17.99 -7.57
C ARG A 302 -10.08 -17.34 -8.55
N VAL A 303 -9.68 -17.07 -9.80
CA VAL A 303 -10.54 -16.46 -10.83
C VAL A 303 -11.58 -17.44 -11.40
N ARG A 304 -11.30 -18.74 -11.45
CA ARG A 304 -12.20 -19.77 -12.03
C ARG A 304 -12.79 -20.73 -11.00
N ASN A 305 -12.82 -20.35 -9.72
CA ASN A 305 -13.36 -21.21 -8.67
C ASN A 305 -14.87 -21.45 -8.87
N LYS A 306 -15.31 -22.71 -8.89
CA LYS A 306 -16.76 -23.02 -8.95
C LYS A 306 -17.53 -22.54 -7.71
N GLY A 307 -16.85 -22.27 -6.60
CA GLY A 307 -17.44 -21.62 -5.42
C GLY A 307 -17.46 -20.09 -5.46
N GLY A 308 -17.15 -19.47 -6.61
CA GLY A 308 -17.11 -18.03 -6.78
C GLY A 308 -15.88 -17.35 -6.15
N VAL A 309 -15.68 -16.08 -6.49
CA VAL A 309 -14.53 -15.28 -6.05
C VAL A 309 -14.50 -14.96 -4.55
N LEU A 310 -15.61 -15.20 -3.84
CA LEU A 310 -15.75 -14.96 -2.40
C LEU A 310 -15.30 -16.13 -1.51
N LYS A 311 -15.13 -17.34 -2.07
CA LYS A 311 -14.80 -18.53 -1.29
C LYS A 311 -13.50 -18.33 -0.49
N GLY A 312 -13.57 -18.52 0.82
CA GLY A 312 -12.42 -18.39 1.74
C GLY A 312 -11.97 -16.96 2.04
N VAL A 313 -12.63 -15.89 1.54
CA VAL A 313 -12.21 -14.49 1.83
C VAL A 313 -12.27 -14.17 3.33
N GLN A 314 -13.21 -14.75 4.07
CA GLN A 314 -13.30 -14.62 5.54
C GLN A 314 -12.11 -15.28 6.26
N GLN A 315 -11.68 -16.46 5.79
CA GLN A 315 -10.61 -17.24 6.43
C GLN A 315 -9.20 -16.73 6.06
N TRP A 316 -9.07 -16.06 4.91
CA TRP A 316 -7.82 -15.57 4.32
C TRP A 316 -6.83 -14.92 5.31
N VAL A 317 -7.31 -14.11 6.25
CA VAL A 317 -6.45 -13.48 7.27
C VAL A 317 -5.93 -14.50 8.29
N SER A 318 -6.75 -15.46 8.71
CA SER A 318 -6.34 -16.57 9.58
C SER A 318 -5.34 -17.48 8.86
N ASP A 319 -5.61 -17.81 7.59
CA ASP A 319 -4.71 -18.58 6.74
C ASP A 319 -3.33 -17.91 6.66
N LEU A 320 -3.25 -16.63 6.28
CA LEU A 320 -2.00 -15.88 6.24
C LEU A 320 -1.30 -15.79 7.61
N LYS A 321 -2.04 -15.64 8.73
CA LYS A 321 -1.45 -15.65 10.07
C LYS A 321 -0.78 -16.99 10.40
N SER A 322 -1.24 -18.12 9.85
CA SER A 322 -0.72 -19.46 10.14
C SER A 322 0.61 -19.81 9.46
N LEU A 323 0.97 -19.11 8.37
CA LEU A 323 2.13 -19.44 7.54
C LEU A 323 3.45 -18.98 8.17
N ASN A 324 4.58 -19.54 7.70
CA ASN A 324 5.88 -18.99 8.08
C ASN A 324 6.07 -17.59 7.45
N ARG A 325 5.93 -16.58 8.29
CA ARG A 325 5.97 -15.15 7.93
C ARG A 325 7.33 -14.73 7.36
N MET A 326 8.41 -15.34 7.86
CA MET A 326 9.75 -15.13 7.31
C MET A 326 9.89 -15.68 5.88
N ARG A 327 9.04 -16.61 5.45
CA ARG A 327 9.01 -17.22 4.11
C ARG A 327 7.90 -16.66 3.21
N MET A 328 7.30 -15.53 3.61
CA MET A 328 6.24 -14.88 2.84
C MET A 328 6.78 -13.66 2.08
N ALA A 329 6.37 -13.53 0.83
CA ALA A 329 6.43 -12.31 0.04
C ALA A 329 4.99 -11.87 -0.31
N ALA A 330 4.76 -10.57 -0.52
CA ALA A 330 3.46 -10.07 -0.97
C ALA A 330 3.61 -8.98 -2.03
N VAL A 331 2.70 -8.90 -2.99
CA VAL A 331 2.58 -7.75 -3.92
C VAL A 331 1.41 -6.85 -3.54
N VAL A 332 1.66 -5.55 -3.47
CA VAL A 332 0.71 -4.50 -3.10
C VAL A 332 0.72 -3.40 -4.17
N GLY A 333 -0.47 -2.92 -4.53
CA GLY A 333 -0.64 -2.07 -5.71
C GLY A 333 -0.75 -2.87 -7.02
N SER A 334 -1.05 -2.19 -8.12
CA SER A 334 -1.29 -2.84 -9.41
C SER A 334 -0.94 -1.91 -10.58
N PRO A 335 -0.27 -2.41 -11.65
CA PRO A 335 0.09 -1.60 -12.83
C PRO A 335 -1.09 -0.92 -13.54
N ARG A 336 -2.34 -1.32 -13.24
CA ARG A 336 -3.55 -0.69 -13.79
C ARG A 336 -3.81 0.71 -13.25
N PHE A 337 -3.46 1.00 -12.00
CA PHE A 337 -3.83 2.27 -11.35
C PHE A 337 -2.91 3.44 -11.70
N GLN A 338 -1.86 3.21 -12.52
CA GLN A 338 -0.76 4.17 -12.74
C GLN A 338 -0.03 4.58 -11.44
N VAL A 339 -0.27 3.85 -10.35
CA VAL A 339 0.56 3.82 -9.14
C VAL A 339 1.48 2.61 -9.24
N ILE A 340 2.53 2.72 -8.45
CA ILE A 340 3.55 1.74 -8.12
C ILE A 340 2.96 0.35 -7.83
N MET A 341 3.65 -0.69 -8.31
CA MET A 341 3.41 -2.07 -7.92
C MET A 341 4.54 -2.51 -6.97
N TRP A 342 4.32 -2.31 -5.68
CA TRP A 342 5.25 -2.66 -4.62
C TRP A 342 5.32 -4.18 -4.47
N ILE A 343 6.51 -4.76 -4.32
CA ILE A 343 6.68 -6.15 -3.86
C ILE A 343 7.44 -6.12 -2.54
N LEU A 344 6.79 -6.67 -1.51
CA LEU A 344 7.20 -6.69 -0.12
C LEU A 344 7.91 -8.02 0.15
N GLY A 345 9.16 -7.96 0.60
CA GLY A 345 9.95 -9.13 0.98
C GLY A 345 9.90 -9.39 2.48
N SER A 346 9.77 -10.67 2.86
CA SER A 346 9.64 -11.14 4.25
C SER A 346 8.49 -10.44 4.98
N VAL A 347 7.25 -10.84 4.67
CA VAL A 347 6.02 -10.28 5.26
C VAL A 347 5.84 -10.77 6.69
N ASP A 348 6.54 -10.09 7.60
CA ASP A 348 6.53 -10.36 9.02
C ASP A 348 5.20 -9.96 9.71
N LEU A 349 4.16 -10.78 9.54
CA LEU A 349 2.85 -10.56 10.16
C LEU A 349 2.84 -10.68 11.70
N ARG A 350 3.99 -10.66 12.42
CA ARG A 350 4.11 -10.72 13.90
C ARG A 350 3.11 -9.80 14.63
N ASN A 351 2.72 -8.70 13.99
CA ASN A 351 1.91 -7.62 14.55
C ASN A 351 0.40 -7.71 14.32
N MET A 352 -0.10 -8.79 13.73
CA MET A 352 -1.55 -9.06 13.64
C MET A 352 -2.18 -9.51 14.97
N LYS A 353 -1.86 -8.81 16.07
CA LYS A 353 -2.37 -9.00 17.43
C LYS A 353 -3.56 -8.08 17.73
N SER A 354 -4.31 -8.41 18.78
CA SER A 354 -5.43 -7.61 19.27
C SER A 354 -4.96 -6.45 20.16
N TYR A 355 -5.11 -5.22 19.66
CA TYR A 355 -5.21 -3.93 20.37
C TYR A 355 -4.15 -3.46 21.40
N HIS A 356 -3.22 -4.27 21.88
CA HIS A 356 -2.41 -3.90 23.06
C HIS A 356 -0.87 -3.82 22.92
N GLU A 357 -0.24 -4.34 21.87
CA GLU A 357 1.24 -4.27 21.69
C GLU A 357 1.66 -4.35 20.21
N ILE A 358 2.72 -3.64 19.81
CA ILE A 358 2.99 -3.18 18.43
C ILE A 358 4.49 -3.26 18.06
N ASP A 359 4.86 -3.89 16.92
CA ASP A 359 6.28 -3.92 16.48
C ASP A 359 6.59 -4.20 14.97
N THR A 360 6.38 -3.19 14.08
CA THR A 360 7.00 -3.05 12.71
C THR A 360 6.41 -3.76 11.45
N LEU A 361 6.40 -3.04 10.29
CA LEU A 361 6.36 -3.49 8.86
C LEU A 361 6.54 -2.25 7.90
N HIS A 362 6.82 -2.23 6.57
CA HIS A 362 6.93 -3.16 5.40
C HIS A 362 8.02 -2.64 4.38
N LEU A 363 8.53 -3.45 3.43
CA LEU A 363 9.53 -3.07 2.38
C LEU A 363 8.92 -2.79 0.97
N MET A 364 9.43 -1.80 0.20
CA MET A 364 8.83 -1.26 -1.05
C MET A 364 9.73 -1.23 -2.32
N VAL A 365 9.14 -1.23 -3.53
CA VAL A 365 9.77 -0.98 -4.87
C VAL A 365 8.87 -0.20 -5.90
N ALA A 366 9.43 0.82 -6.61
CA ALA A 366 9.15 1.35 -7.99
C ALA A 366 8.17 2.51 -8.34
N LYS A 367 8.59 3.79 -8.19
CA LYS A 367 7.92 4.98 -8.79
C LYS A 367 8.14 5.16 -10.31
N ILE A 368 7.13 5.66 -11.02
CA ILE A 368 7.28 6.32 -12.33
C ILE A 368 7.36 7.83 -12.12
N MET A 369 8.45 8.45 -12.58
CA MET A 369 8.55 9.90 -12.74
C MET A 369 7.81 10.33 -14.02
N ARG A 370 6.89 11.29 -13.91
CA ARG A 370 6.50 12.14 -15.03
C ARG A 370 7.27 13.46 -14.87
N LYS A 371 7.95 13.91 -15.93
CA LYS A 371 8.14 15.35 -16.10
C LYS A 371 6.77 15.99 -16.35
N ILE A 372 6.59 17.16 -15.76
CA ILE A 372 5.59 18.16 -16.17
C ILE A 372 6.30 19.09 -17.16
#